data_AF-A0A1I1BRS6-F1
#
_entry.id   AF-A0A1I1BRS6-F1
#
_cell.length_a   1.000
_cell.length_b   1.000
_cell.length_c   1.000
_cell.angle_alpha   90.00
_cell.angle_beta   90.00
_cell.angle_gamma   90.00
#
_symmetry.space_group_name_H-M   'P 1'
#
loop_
_entity.id
_entity.type
_entity.pdbx_description
1 polymer ?
#
loop_
_entity_poly.entity_id
_entity_poly.type
_entity_poly.pdbx_seq_one_letter_code
_entity_poly.pdbx_strand_id
1 'polypeptide(L)'
;MIKLSIDARALMTTFFAHGEKSSLKIGGEGAQSVLSDRASSAMDELVEGGFVTASLFNSSGRMEYIGTSKCSGMKLTLHEMERHGRWSATKPNPALSST
;
A
#
# COMPACT_ATOMS: atom_id res chain seq x y z
N MET A 1 -5.30 -14.77 -14.70
CA MET A 1 -4.69 -13.44 -14.52
C MET A 1 -5.42 -12.76 -13.37
N ILE A 2 -4.70 -12.34 -12.33
CA ILE A 2 -5.31 -11.58 -11.22
C ILE A 2 -5.61 -10.18 -11.73
N LYS A 3 -6.88 -9.75 -11.61
CA LYS A 3 -7.34 -8.43 -12.02
C LYS A 3 -7.31 -7.52 -10.80
N LEU A 4 -6.30 -6.67 -10.70
CA LEU A 4 -6.20 -5.68 -9.63
C LEU A 4 -7.28 -4.61 -9.77
N SER A 5 -7.84 -4.17 -8.63
CA SER A 5 -8.69 -3.00 -8.56
C SER A 5 -7.92 -1.73 -8.99
N ILE A 6 -8.67 -0.68 -9.30
CA ILE A 6 -8.05 0.62 -9.63
C ILE A 6 -7.28 1.20 -8.45
N ASP A 7 -7.72 0.89 -7.23
CA ASP A 7 -7.09 1.34 -5.98
C ASP A 7 -5.79 0.60 -5.75
N ALA A 8 -5.76 -0.72 -5.96
CA ALA A 8 -4.54 -1.52 -5.90
C ALA A 8 -3.52 -1.03 -6.94
N ARG A 9 -3.96 -0.76 -8.17
CA ARG A 9 -3.09 -0.17 -9.21
C ARG A 9 -2.61 1.23 -8.85
N ALA A 10 -3.44 2.05 -8.21
CA ALA A 10 -3.04 3.38 -7.73
C ALA A 10 -2.00 3.29 -6.61
N LEU A 11 -2.21 2.43 -5.60
CA LEU A 11 -1.21 2.19 -4.54
C LEU A 11 0.09 1.64 -5.11
N MET A 12 0.02 0.69 -6.04
CA MET A 12 1.18 0.15 -6.73
C MET A 12 1.96 1.23 -7.49
N THR A 13 1.25 2.13 -8.16
CA THR A 13 1.87 3.24 -8.90
C THR A 13 2.47 4.28 -7.96
N THR A 14 1.83 4.56 -6.82
CA THR A 14 2.33 5.53 -5.84
C THR A 14 3.53 5.02 -5.04
N PHE A 15 3.44 3.81 -4.49
CA PHE A 15 4.41 3.29 -3.52
C PHE A 15 5.40 2.30 -4.12
N PHE A 16 4.99 1.53 -5.13
CA PHE A 16 5.74 0.40 -5.67
C PHE A 16 6.13 0.57 -7.14
N ALA A 17 6.21 1.81 -7.63
CA ALA A 17 6.60 2.10 -9.00
C ALA A 17 7.96 1.50 -9.38
N HIS A 18 8.87 1.32 -8.43
CA HIS A 18 10.19 0.75 -8.69
C HIS A 18 10.29 -0.75 -8.33
N GLY A 19 9.15 -1.41 -8.10
CA GLY A 19 9.09 -2.84 -7.80
C GLY A 19 9.94 -3.20 -6.58
N GLU A 20 10.92 -4.07 -6.77
CA GLU A 20 11.81 -4.59 -5.71
C GLU A 20 12.63 -3.53 -4.99
N LYS A 21 12.80 -2.33 -5.59
CA LYS A 21 13.49 -1.21 -4.94
C LYS A 21 12.56 -0.36 -4.06
N SER A 22 11.26 -0.62 -4.11
CA SER A 22 10.26 0.10 -3.33
C SER A 22 9.92 -0.67 -2.05
N SER A 23 9.93 0.03 -0.91
CA SER A 23 9.39 -0.48 0.35
C SER A 23 8.51 0.55 1.04
N LEU A 24 7.47 0.09 1.74
CA LEU A 24 6.58 0.91 2.54
C LEU A 24 6.48 0.31 3.94
N LYS A 25 6.78 1.10 4.97
CA LYS A 25 6.65 0.69 6.38
C LYS A 25 5.57 1.52 7.07
N ILE A 26 4.45 0.91 7.46
CA ILE A 26 3.29 1.64 7.99
C ILE A 26 2.60 0.89 9.14
N GLY A 27 1.96 1.65 10.02
CA GLY A 27 1.23 1.14 11.18
C GLY A 27 2.11 0.78 12.37
N GLY A 28 1.50 0.08 13.32
CA GLY A 28 2.06 -0.20 14.64
C GLY A 28 1.60 0.79 15.71
N GLU A 29 1.71 0.41 16.98
CA GLU A 29 1.14 1.13 18.12
C GLU A 29 1.60 2.59 18.22
N GLY A 30 2.88 2.88 17.92
CA GLY A 30 3.44 4.23 17.96
C GLY A 30 3.34 5.05 16.67
N ALA A 31 2.73 4.51 15.60
CA ALA A 31 2.66 5.22 14.32
C ALA A 31 1.58 6.30 14.34
N GLN A 32 1.85 7.48 13.80
CA GLN A 32 0.83 8.54 13.67
C GLN A 32 -0.31 8.16 12.72
N SER A 33 -0.01 7.33 11.72
CA SER A 33 -0.94 6.95 10.67
C SER A 33 -0.89 5.45 10.38
N VAL A 34 -2.06 4.91 10.03
CA VAL A 34 -2.25 3.54 9.52
C VAL A 34 -2.84 3.61 8.11
N LEU A 35 -2.87 2.49 7.39
CA LEU A 35 -3.59 2.42 6.13
C LEU A 35 -5.08 2.73 6.35
N SER A 36 -5.68 3.49 5.44
CA SER A 36 -7.15 3.63 5.41
C SER A 36 -7.77 2.29 5.01
N ASP A 37 -9.05 2.04 5.31
CA ASP A 37 -9.67 0.73 5.03
C ASP A 37 -9.67 0.39 3.53
N ARG A 38 -9.83 1.43 2.70
CA ARG A 38 -9.67 1.36 1.24
C ARG A 38 -8.25 0.96 0.85
N ALA A 39 -7.24 1.53 1.50
CA ALA A 39 -5.84 1.21 1.21
C ALA A 39 -5.44 -0.17 1.73
N SER A 40 -5.94 -0.59 2.90
CA SER A 40 -5.71 -1.94 3.43
C SER A 40 -6.25 -2.99 2.46
N SER A 41 -7.51 -2.85 2.03
CA SER A 41 -8.13 -3.79 1.07
C SER A 41 -7.34 -3.85 -0.25
N ALA A 42 -6.94 -2.69 -0.77
CA ALA A 42 -6.14 -2.61 -1.99
C ALA A 42 -4.72 -3.16 -1.82
N MET A 43 -4.13 -3.07 -0.61
CA MET A 43 -2.84 -3.68 -0.31
C MET A 43 -2.94 -5.20 -0.23
N ASP A 44 -4.02 -5.73 0.36
CA ASP A 44 -4.28 -7.17 0.40
C ASP A 44 -4.38 -7.76 -1.01
N GLU A 45 -5.06 -7.08 -1.94
CA GLU A 45 -5.08 -7.47 -3.36
C GLU A 45 -3.67 -7.55 -3.98
N LEU A 46 -2.79 -6.59 -3.65
CA LEU A 46 -1.41 -6.59 -4.15
C LEU A 46 -0.60 -7.75 -3.56
N VAL A 47 -0.84 -8.09 -2.30
CA VAL A 47 -0.18 -9.21 -1.62
C VAL A 47 -0.66 -10.55 -2.17
N GLU A 48 -1.97 -10.76 -2.26
CA GLU A 48 -2.58 -11.96 -2.87
C GLU A 48 -2.19 -12.10 -4.35
N GLY A 49 -2.07 -10.97 -5.06
CA GLY A 49 -1.58 -10.91 -6.43
C GLY A 49 -0.09 -11.26 -6.60
N GLY A 50 0.66 -11.29 -5.50
CA GLY A 50 2.11 -11.42 -5.46
C GLY A 50 2.84 -10.25 -6.11
N PHE A 51 2.21 -9.07 -6.14
CA PHE A 51 2.85 -7.81 -6.55
C PHE A 51 3.66 -7.23 -5.40
N VAL A 52 3.20 -7.45 -4.17
CA VAL A 52 3.84 -6.97 -2.95
C VAL A 52 4.03 -8.15 -1.99
N THR A 53 5.12 -8.18 -1.27
CA THR A 53 5.29 -9.06 -0.11
C THR A 53 5.04 -8.25 1.16
N ALA A 54 4.39 -8.84 2.15
CA ALA A 54 4.11 -8.21 3.44
C ALA A 54 4.77 -9.00 4.57
N SER A 55 5.44 -8.31 5.49
CA SER A 55 6.05 -8.90 6.67
C SER A 55 5.97 -7.96 7.86
N LEU A 56 5.99 -8.52 9.07
CA LEU A 56 6.10 -7.73 10.28
C LEU A 56 7.51 -7.10 10.35
N PHE A 57 7.57 -5.77 10.43
CA PHE A 57 8.83 -5.03 10.51
C PHE A 57 9.40 -5.01 11.94
N ASN A 58 8.53 -4.91 12.95
CA ASN A 58 8.95 -4.87 14.35
C ASN A 58 7.87 -5.41 15.30
N SER A 59 8.24 -5.60 16.57
CA SER A 59 7.34 -6.09 17.63
C SER A 59 6.20 -5.13 17.97
N SER A 60 6.27 -3.86 17.55
CA SER A 60 5.22 -2.86 17.76
C SER A 60 4.08 -2.95 16.74
N GLY A 61 4.05 -3.99 15.89
CA GLY A 61 2.98 -4.20 14.92
C GLY A 61 3.15 -3.43 13.60
N ARG A 62 4.32 -2.83 13.34
CA ARG A 62 4.57 -2.12 12.08
C ARG A 62 4.73 -3.13 10.95
N MET A 63 4.01 -2.93 9.85
CA MET A 63 4.12 -3.78 8.66
C MET A 63 5.11 -3.18 7.67
N GLU A 64 5.92 -4.02 7.05
CA GLU A 64 6.74 -3.71 5.89
C GLU A 64 6.15 -4.40 4.65
N TYR A 65 5.99 -3.60 3.60
CA TYR A 65 5.55 -4.03 2.29
C TYR A 65 6.68 -3.79 1.30
N ILE A 66 7.07 -4.80 0.53
CA ILE A 66 8.13 -4.70 -0.49
C ILE A 66 7.54 -5.02 -1.85
N GLY A 67 7.76 -4.14 -2.83
CA GLY A 67 7.32 -4.39 -4.19
C GLY A 67 8.08 -5.56 -4.82
N THR A 68 7.52 -6.16 -5.86
CA THR A 68 8.16 -7.23 -6.62
C THR A 68 8.41 -6.79 -8.07
N SER A 69 9.10 -7.64 -8.84
CA SER A 69 9.27 -7.44 -10.29
C SER A 69 7.94 -7.34 -11.06
N LYS A 70 6.83 -7.89 -10.55
CA LYS A 70 5.49 -7.81 -11.17
C LYS A 70 4.90 -6.40 -11.19
N CYS A 71 5.35 -5.50 -10.31
CA CYS A 71 4.81 -4.12 -10.25
C CYS A 71 5.07 -3.30 -11.51
N SER A 72 6.05 -3.69 -12.33
CA SER A 72 6.46 -2.96 -13.52
C SER A 72 5.38 -2.88 -14.62
N GLY A 73 4.52 -3.90 -14.73
CA GLY A 73 3.61 -4.08 -15.87
C GLY A 73 2.18 -3.54 -15.71
N MET A 74 1.76 -3.11 -14.51
CA MET A 74 0.34 -2.77 -14.24
C MET A 74 0.10 -1.32 -13.77
N LYS A 75 1.11 -0.46 -13.92
CA LYS A 75 1.07 0.93 -13.46
C LYS A 75 -0.05 1.71 -14.14
N LEU A 76 -0.53 2.73 -13.44
CA LEU A 76 -1.40 3.74 -14.01
C LEU A 76 -0.56 4.82 -14.71
N THR A 77 -1.10 5.33 -15.81
CA THR A 77 -0.60 6.53 -16.47
C THR A 77 -0.83 7.76 -15.58
N LEU A 78 -0.15 8.87 -15.89
CA LEU A 78 -0.34 10.13 -15.17
C LEU A 78 -1.82 10.56 -15.16
N HIS A 79 -2.50 10.46 -16.31
CA HIS A 79 -3.92 10.83 -16.43
C HIS A 79 -4.84 9.94 -15.59
N GLU A 80 -4.58 8.63 -15.56
CA GLU A 80 -5.33 7.71 -14.68
C GLU A 80 -5.08 8.03 -13.20
N MET A 81 -3.85 8.40 -12.81
CA MET A 81 -3.52 8.81 -11.45
C MET A 81 -4.20 10.12 -11.05
N GLU A 82 -4.34 11.09 -11.96
CA GLU A 82 -5.08 12.33 -11.70
C GLU A 82 -6.55 12.07 -11.36
N ARG A 83 -7.16 11.06 -12.00
CA ARG A 83 -8.56 10.69 -11.79
C ARG A 83 -8.75 9.77 -10.59
N HIS A 84 -7.88 8.78 -10.40
CA HIS A 84 -8.10 7.68 -9.46
C HIS A 84 -7.17 7.69 -8.25
N GLY A 85 -6.07 8.44 -8.28
CA GLY A 85 -5.09 8.54 -7.19
C GLY A 85 -5.39 9.63 -6.16
N ARG A 86 -6.42 10.45 -6.36
CA ARG A 86 -6.78 11.56 -5.46
C ARG A 86 -7.63 11.08 -4.27
N TRP A 87 -7.01 10.30 -3.39
CA TRP A 87 -7.59 9.90 -2.11
C TRP A 87 -6.49 9.59 -1.09
N SER A 88 -6.81 9.63 0.20
CA SER A 88 -5.83 9.39 1.25
C SER A 88 -5.63 7.89 1.49
N ALA A 89 -4.42 7.40 1.19
CA ALA A 89 -4.01 6.03 1.50
C ALA A 89 -3.89 5.76 3.01
N THR A 90 -3.89 6.81 3.83
CA THR A 90 -3.70 6.70 5.28
C THR A 90 -4.81 7.39 6.06
N LYS A 91 -5.05 6.91 7.29
CA LYS A 91 -5.89 7.55 8.30
C LYS A 91 -5.13 7.68 9.64
N PRO A 92 -5.54 8.57 10.54
CA PRO A 92 -4.96 8.66 11.87
C PRO A 92 -4.98 7.31 12.59
N ASN A 93 -3.94 7.01 13.37
CA ASN A 93 -3.89 5.77 14.11
C ASN A 93 -4.90 5.80 15.28
N PRO A 94 -5.89 4.89 15.30
CA PRO A 94 -6.84 4.83 16.40
C PRO A 94 -6.19 4.52 17.76
N ALA A 95 -5.04 3.81 17.77
CA ALA A 95 -4.30 3.50 18.99
C ALA A 95 -3.77 4.76 19.71
N LEU A 96 -3.51 5.85 18.98
CA LEU A 96 -3.04 7.11 19.55
C LEU A 96 -4.18 8.07 19.94
N SER A 97 -5.39 7.81 19.45
CA SER A 97 -6.56 8.68 19.66
C SER A 97 -7.23 8.47 21.03
N SER A 98 -6.67 7.57 21.86
CA SER A 98 -7.18 7.20 23.18
C SER A 98 -6.37 7.80 24.34
N THR A 99 -5.55 8.83 24.07
CA THR A 99 -4.70 9.49 25.08
C THR A 99 -5.20 10.89 25.40
#